data_AF-A0A258C7V8-F1
#
_entry.id   AF-A0A258C7V8-F1
#
_cell.length_a   1.000
_cell.length_b   1.000
_cell.length_c   1.000
_cell.angle_alpha   90.00
_cell.angle_beta   90.00
_cell.angle_gamma   90.00
#
_symmetry.space_group_name_H-M   'P 1'
#
loop_
_entity.id
_entity.type
_entity.pdbx_description
1 polymer ?
#
loop_
_entity_poly.entity_id
_entity_poly.type
_entity_poly.pdbx_seq_one_letter_code
_entity_poly.pdbx_strand_id
1 'polypeptide(L)'
;MVYLLIIVAILVVLFGVTSIRRSLITKPVFGIFKKILPPLSDTEREAMEAGDVWWDGELFKGKPDWQKLHAIPKAELSADEQAFMDNQVETLLTMLDDYKIVQEDRDLPKAVWDYIKREGFFAMIIPKAYGGREFSAIANSTIVSRIATR
;
A
#
# COMPACT_ATOMS: atom_id res chain seq x y z
N MET A 1 -29.95 -20.69 43.00
CA MET A 1 -30.59 -19.98 41.86
C MET A 1 -30.22 -18.49 41.86
N VAL A 2 -30.48 -17.76 42.95
CA VAL A 2 -30.12 -16.32 43.07
C VAL A 2 -28.63 -16.03 42.88
N TYR A 3 -27.73 -16.77 43.53
CA TYR A 3 -26.27 -16.57 43.38
C TYR A 3 -25.77 -16.79 41.95
N LEU A 4 -26.35 -17.75 41.23
CA LEU A 4 -26.01 -18.01 39.83
C LEU A 4 -26.38 -16.81 38.96
N LEU A 5 -27.57 -16.23 39.19
CA LEU A 5 -28.02 -15.03 38.46
C LEU A 5 -27.13 -13.82 38.74
N ILE A 6 -26.65 -13.65 39.97
CA ILE A 6 -25.73 -12.56 40.32
C ILE A 6 -24.39 -12.71 39.59
N ILE A 7 -23.82 -13.91 39.56
CA ILE A 7 -22.57 -14.18 38.84
C ILE A 7 -22.73 -13.89 37.34
N VAL A 8 -23.83 -14.37 36.74
CA VAL A 8 -24.13 -14.09 35.33
C VAL A 8 -24.28 -12.60 35.07
N ALA A 9 -25.00 -11.87 35.93
CA ALA A 9 -25.17 -10.42 35.80
C ALA A 9 -23.82 -9.68 35.87
N ILE A 10 -22.93 -10.07 36.79
CA ILE A 10 -21.58 -9.51 36.89
C ILE A 10 -20.79 -9.77 35.62
N LEU A 11 -20.82 -10.98 35.08
CA LEU A 11 -20.13 -11.32 33.83
C LEU A 11 -20.68 -10.51 32.64
N VAL A 12 -22.00 -10.34 32.54
CA VAL A 12 -22.62 -9.51 31.49
C VAL A 12 -22.18 -8.05 31.60
N VAL A 13 -22.10 -7.49 32.81
CA VAL A 13 -21.61 -6.10 33.00
C VAL A 13 -20.12 -6.01 32.66
N LEU A 14 -19.32 -6.97 33.12
CA LEU A 14 -17.87 -6.98 32.96
C LEU A 14 -17.43 -7.17 31.50
N PHE A 15 -18.16 -7.98 30.71
CA PHE A 15 -17.85 -8.24 29.29
C PHE A 15 -18.71 -7.43 28.30
N GLY A 16 -19.94 -7.09 28.65
CA GLY A 16 -20.89 -6.39 27.79
C GLY A 16 -20.73 -4.87 27.80
N VAL A 17 -20.31 -4.27 28.92
CA VAL A 17 -20.10 -2.81 29.00
C VAL A 17 -18.68 -2.48 28.52
N THR A 18 -18.57 -1.88 27.34
CA THR A 18 -17.30 -1.58 26.66
C THR A 18 -16.29 -0.85 27.55
N SER A 19 -16.70 0.16 28.32
CA SER A 19 -15.79 0.94 29.19
C SER A 19 -15.22 0.09 30.32
N ILE A 20 -16.04 -0.74 30.96
CA ILE A 20 -15.64 -1.63 32.06
C ILE A 20 -14.71 -2.71 31.53
N ARG A 21 -15.12 -3.40 30.46
CA ARG A 21 -14.30 -4.41 29.77
C ARG A 21 -12.94 -3.86 29.37
N ARG A 22 -12.91 -2.67 28.75
CA ARG A 22 -11.66 -2.04 28.30
C ARG A 22 -10.73 -1.73 29.48
N SER A 23 -11.27 -1.21 30.58
CA SER A 23 -10.46 -0.79 31.73
C SER A 23 -9.94 -1.97 32.55
N LEU A 24 -10.79 -2.96 32.83
CA LEU A 24 -10.47 -4.04 33.77
C LEU A 24 -9.88 -5.29 33.09
N ILE A 25 -10.16 -5.51 31.81
CA ILE A 25 -9.70 -6.71 31.08
C ILE A 25 -8.73 -6.33 29.97
N THR A 26 -9.19 -5.52 28.99
CA THR A 26 -8.43 -5.28 27.76
C THR A 26 -7.10 -4.56 28.03
N LYS A 27 -7.10 -3.48 28.83
CA LYS A 27 -5.88 -2.71 29.13
C LYS A 27 -4.81 -3.54 29.85
N PRO A 28 -5.10 -4.26 30.95
CA PRO A 28 -4.12 -5.13 31.60
C PRO A 28 -3.57 -6.22 30.67
N VAL A 29 -4.45 -6.90 29.92
CA VAL A 29 -4.07 -7.97 28.98
C VAL A 29 -3.17 -7.39 27.87
N PHE A 30 -3.54 -6.26 27.28
CA PHE A 30 -2.72 -5.57 26.28
C PHE A 30 -1.35 -5.17 26.83
N GLY A 31 -1.28 -4.74 28.10
CA GLY A 31 -0.01 -4.43 28.77
C GLY A 31 0.93 -5.64 28.90
N ILE A 32 0.37 -6.84 29.12
CA ILE A 32 1.14 -8.09 29.12
C ILE A 32 1.63 -8.41 27.71
N PHE A 33 0.75 -8.38 26.70
CA PHE A 33 1.13 -8.64 25.30
C PHE A 33 2.20 -7.68 24.80
N LYS A 34 2.11 -6.39 25.14
CA LYS A 34 3.10 -5.38 24.76
C LYS A 34 4.49 -5.68 25.34
N LYS A 35 4.60 -6.34 26.49
CA LYS A 35 5.88 -6.77 27.07
C LYS A 35 6.46 -8.01 26.40
N ILE A 36 5.61 -8.87 25.84
CA ILE A 36 6.02 -10.10 25.15
C ILE A 36 6.47 -9.78 23.72
N LEU A 37 5.83 -8.79 23.08
CA LEU A 37 6.18 -8.39 21.72
C LEU A 37 7.59 -7.80 21.67
N PRO A 38 8.47 -8.30 20.77
CA PRO A 38 9.78 -7.70 20.59
C PRO A 38 9.65 -6.27 20.07
N PRO A 39 10.59 -5.37 20.43
CA PRO A 39 10.62 -4.04 19.84
C PRO A 39 10.89 -4.16 18.34
N LEU A 40 10.16 -3.40 17.53
CA LEU A 40 10.45 -3.26 16.10
C LEU A 40 11.84 -2.63 15.94
N SER A 41 12.69 -3.24 15.11
CA SER A 41 13.93 -2.59 14.69
C SER A 41 13.65 -1.36 13.83
N ASP A 42 14.64 -0.48 13.70
CA ASP A 42 14.47 0.75 12.92
C ASP A 42 14.22 0.44 11.43
N THR A 43 14.85 -0.60 10.89
CA THR A 43 14.63 -1.02 9.50
C THR A 43 13.26 -1.64 9.27
N GLU A 44 12.76 -2.44 10.23
CA GLU A 44 11.40 -3.00 10.14
C GLU A 44 10.35 -1.90 10.25
N ARG A 45 10.61 -0.87 11.06
CA ARG A 45 9.68 0.26 11.21
C ARG A 45 9.59 1.06 9.92
N GLU A 46 10.73 1.40 9.33
CA GLU A 46 10.78 2.12 8.06
C GLU A 46 10.06 1.33 6.95
N ALA A 47 10.24 0.00 6.91
CA ALA A 47 9.56 -0.86 5.95
C ALA A 47 8.04 -0.91 6.16
N MET A 48 7.57 -0.87 7.41
CA MET A 48 6.14 -0.81 7.73
C MET A 48 5.53 0.57 7.44
N GLU A 49 6.27 1.65 7.68
CA GLU A 49 5.83 3.04 7.47
C GLU A 49 5.92 3.47 6.00
N ALA A 50 6.76 2.81 5.19
CA ALA A 50 6.82 3.02 3.75
C ALA A 50 5.55 2.56 3.01
N GLY A 51 4.68 1.78 3.68
CA GLY A 51 3.40 1.33 3.15
C GLY A 51 2.23 2.17 3.68
N ASP A 52 1.27 2.46 2.82
CA ASP A 52 0.01 3.09 3.20
C ASP A 52 -1.09 2.08 3.45
N VAL A 53 -1.95 2.37 4.43
CA VAL A 53 -3.20 1.62 4.64
C VAL A 53 -4.28 2.24 3.76
N TRP A 54 -4.86 1.45 2.85
CA TRP A 54 -5.82 1.96 1.87
C TRP A 54 -7.27 1.64 2.28
N TRP A 55 -8.06 1.01 1.41
CA TRP A 55 -9.47 0.65 1.70
C TRP A 55 -9.60 -0.56 2.63
N ASP A 56 -8.63 -1.46 2.59
CA ASP A 56 -8.59 -2.70 3.38
C ASP A 56 -8.51 -2.41 4.88
N GLY A 57 -7.84 -1.32 5.27
CA GLY A 57 -7.82 -0.83 6.64
C GLY A 57 -9.20 -0.53 7.22
N GLU A 58 -10.17 -0.11 6.41
CA GLU A 58 -11.56 0.09 6.88
C GLU A 58 -12.23 -1.26 7.19
N LEU A 59 -11.96 -2.29 6.38
CA LEU A 59 -12.49 -3.63 6.63
C LEU A 59 -11.89 -4.27 7.88
N PHE A 60 -10.57 -4.21 8.03
CA PHE A 60 -9.86 -4.85 9.14
C PHE A 60 -10.14 -4.20 10.51
N LYS A 61 -10.70 -2.98 10.55
CA LYS A 61 -11.18 -2.35 11.79
C LYS A 61 -12.44 -3.02 12.37
N GLY A 62 -13.13 -3.88 11.62
CA GLY A 62 -14.33 -4.60 12.07
C GLY A 62 -15.61 -3.74 12.16
N LYS A 63 -15.53 -2.45 11.83
CA LYS A 63 -16.67 -1.55 11.66
C LYS A 63 -16.37 -0.57 10.51
N PRO A 64 -16.37 -1.03 9.25
CA PRO A 64 -16.05 -0.20 8.10
C PRO A 64 -17.05 0.94 7.92
N ASP A 65 -16.54 2.11 7.53
CA ASP A 65 -17.37 3.21 7.05
C ASP A 65 -17.67 3.02 5.55
N TRP A 66 -18.88 2.55 5.26
CA TRP A 66 -19.32 2.31 3.88
C TRP A 66 -19.48 3.58 3.05
N GLN A 67 -19.82 4.72 3.68
CA GLN A 67 -19.92 5.99 2.96
C GLN A 67 -18.54 6.42 2.48
N LYS A 68 -17.52 6.27 3.33
CA LYS A 68 -16.12 6.51 2.95
C LYS A 68 -15.68 5.61 1.80
N LEU A 69 -15.99 4.32 1.85
CA LEU A 69 -15.62 3.37 0.80
C LEU A 69 -16.30 3.67 -0.55
N HIS A 70 -17.59 4.02 -0.54
CA HIS A 70 -18.30 4.43 -1.75
C HIS A 70 -17.87 5.79 -2.30
N ALA A 71 -17.30 6.64 -1.46
CA ALA A 71 -16.77 7.94 -1.85
C ALA A 71 -15.34 7.89 -2.42
N ILE A 72 -14.70 6.72 -2.47
CA ILE A 72 -13.38 6.57 -3.10
C ILE A 72 -13.52 6.92 -4.59
N PRO A 73 -12.85 7.98 -5.08
CA PRO A 73 -12.97 8.37 -6.47
C PRO A 73 -12.31 7.32 -7.36
N LYS A 74 -12.75 7.30 -8.62
CA LYS A 74 -12.05 6.56 -9.67
C LYS A 74 -10.63 7.10 -9.76
N ALA A 75 -9.64 6.21 -9.80
CA ALA A 75 -8.26 6.60 -10.03
C ALA A 75 -8.10 7.05 -11.49
N GLU A 76 -7.52 8.23 -11.69
CA GLU A 76 -7.27 8.83 -13.00
C GLU A 76 -5.84 9.35 -13.06
N LEU A 77 -5.25 9.36 -14.26
CA LEU A 77 -3.94 9.93 -14.47
C LEU A 77 -4.05 11.45 -14.43
N SER A 78 -3.13 12.09 -13.72
CA SER A 78 -2.91 13.53 -13.82
C SER A 78 -2.42 13.90 -15.22
N ALA A 79 -2.49 15.19 -15.56
CA ALA A 79 -2.03 15.68 -16.85
C ALA A 79 -0.54 15.35 -17.12
N ASP A 80 0.30 15.44 -16.08
CA ASP A 80 1.73 15.13 -16.18
C ASP A 80 1.97 13.64 -16.41
N GLU A 81 1.22 12.77 -15.72
CA GLU A 81 1.32 11.32 -15.87
C GLU A 81 0.79 10.86 -17.23
N GLN A 82 -0.33 11.43 -17.68
CA GLN A 82 -0.88 11.17 -19.01
C GLN A 82 0.11 11.62 -20.09
N ALA A 83 0.73 12.79 -19.95
CA ALA A 83 1.77 13.25 -20.86
C ALA A 83 2.98 12.30 -20.86
N PHE A 84 3.38 11.78 -19.70
CA PHE A 84 4.45 10.78 -19.63
C PHE A 84 4.08 9.49 -20.38
N MET A 85 2.83 9.06 -20.20
CA MET A 85 2.28 7.87 -20.83
C MET A 85 2.28 8.01 -22.36
N ASP A 86 1.78 9.14 -22.87
CA ASP A 86 1.59 9.39 -24.30
C ASP A 86 2.88 9.69 -25.06
N ASN A 87 3.94 10.09 -24.35
CA ASN A 87 5.21 10.48 -24.96
C ASN A 87 6.33 9.51 -24.58
N GLN A 88 6.77 9.55 -23.32
CA GLN A 88 7.97 8.82 -22.89
C GLN A 88 7.81 7.32 -23.02
N VAL A 89 6.64 6.79 -22.64
CA VAL A 89 6.41 5.34 -22.72
C VAL A 89 6.18 4.91 -24.15
N GLU A 90 5.38 5.61 -24.95
CA GLU A 90 5.22 5.27 -26.37
C GLU A 90 6.55 5.33 -27.13
N THR A 91 7.47 6.22 -26.74
CA THR A 91 8.85 6.23 -27.27
C THR A 91 9.70 5.08 -26.73
N LEU A 92 9.43 4.53 -25.55
CA LEU A 92 10.11 3.33 -25.01
C LEU A 92 9.62 2.05 -25.69
N LEU A 93 8.30 1.90 -25.88
CA LEU A 93 7.76 1.10 -26.97
C LEU A 93 8.36 1.66 -28.29
N THR A 94 8.21 1.19 -29.51
CA THR A 94 9.10 1.61 -30.65
C THR A 94 10.60 1.27 -30.49
N MET A 95 11.27 1.54 -29.37
CA MET A 95 12.67 1.17 -29.13
C MET A 95 12.85 -0.31 -28.77
N LEU A 96 11.82 -0.96 -28.20
CA LEU A 96 11.88 -2.38 -27.84
C LEU A 96 11.57 -3.27 -29.06
N ASP A 97 12.38 -4.31 -29.21
CA ASP A 97 12.19 -5.47 -30.10
C ASP A 97 12.31 -6.73 -29.25
N ASP A 98 11.17 -7.36 -28.93
CA ASP A 98 11.13 -8.43 -27.94
C ASP A 98 11.82 -9.72 -28.41
N TYR A 99 11.73 -10.03 -29.70
CA TYR A 99 12.42 -11.20 -30.23
C TYR A 99 13.93 -11.02 -30.08
N LYS A 100 14.45 -9.85 -30.47
CA LYS A 100 15.87 -9.55 -30.34
C LYS A 100 16.33 -9.54 -28.87
N ILE A 101 15.59 -8.85 -28.00
CA ILE A 101 15.92 -8.75 -26.58
C ILE A 101 15.91 -10.13 -25.90
N VAL A 102 14.86 -10.92 -26.12
CA VAL A 102 14.67 -12.16 -25.36
C VAL A 102 15.44 -13.33 -25.97
N GLN A 103 15.44 -13.48 -27.30
CA GLN A 103 16.00 -14.66 -27.97
C GLN A 103 17.46 -14.49 -28.37
N GLU A 104 17.89 -13.29 -28.76
CA GLU A 104 19.25 -13.02 -29.24
C GLU A 104 20.15 -12.44 -28.15
N ASP A 105 19.85 -11.20 -27.73
CA ASP A 105 20.76 -10.38 -26.92
C ASP A 105 20.70 -10.78 -25.43
N ARG A 106 19.56 -11.30 -24.97
CA ARG A 106 19.25 -11.64 -23.56
C ARG A 106 19.44 -10.47 -22.59
N ASP A 107 19.36 -9.26 -23.11
CA ASP A 107 19.46 -8.00 -22.38
C ASP A 107 18.82 -6.88 -23.23
N LEU A 108 18.51 -5.74 -22.60
CA LEU A 108 18.07 -4.56 -23.32
C LEU A 108 19.27 -3.89 -24.04
N PRO A 109 19.08 -3.39 -25.27
CA PRO A 109 20.10 -2.58 -25.93
C PRO A 109 20.51 -1.38 -25.07
N LYS A 110 21.79 -1.00 -25.12
CA LYS A 110 22.32 0.13 -24.33
C LYS A 110 21.51 1.41 -24.50
N ALA A 111 21.03 1.70 -25.72
CA ALA A 111 20.20 2.87 -25.99
C ALA A 111 18.87 2.86 -25.21
N VAL A 112 18.25 1.69 -25.06
CA VAL A 112 17.04 1.49 -24.26
C VAL A 112 17.34 1.71 -22.79
N TRP A 113 18.40 1.07 -22.26
CA TRP A 113 18.84 1.28 -20.88
C TRP A 113 19.09 2.76 -20.57
N ASP A 114 19.80 3.46 -21.44
CA ASP A 114 20.11 4.87 -21.27
C ASP A 114 18.87 5.75 -21.31
N TYR A 115 17.89 5.42 -22.17
CA TYR A 115 16.61 6.10 -22.23
C TYR A 115 15.81 5.92 -20.93
N ILE A 116 15.64 4.67 -20.47
CA ILE A 116 14.88 4.35 -19.24
C ILE A 116 15.46 5.10 -18.03
N LYS A 117 16.80 5.12 -17.89
CA LYS A 117 17.48 5.85 -16.81
C LYS A 117 17.27 7.35 -16.92
N ARG A 118 17.48 7.94 -18.11
CA ARG A 118 17.40 9.39 -18.33
C ARG A 118 15.97 9.90 -18.11
N GLU A 119 14.98 9.19 -18.64
CA GLU A 119 13.57 9.55 -18.51
C GLU A 119 12.99 9.13 -17.14
N GLY A 120 13.79 8.63 -16.19
CA GLY A 120 13.35 8.44 -14.81
C GLY A 120 12.30 7.35 -14.60
N PHE A 121 12.26 6.32 -15.44
CA PHE A 121 11.35 5.18 -15.28
C PHE A 121 11.61 4.41 -13.97
N PHE A 122 12.85 4.38 -13.47
CA PHE A 122 13.17 3.75 -12.19
C PHE A 122 12.82 4.59 -10.95
N ALA A 123 12.43 5.84 -11.14
CA ALA A 123 12.16 6.80 -10.07
C ALA A 123 10.73 7.36 -10.15
N MET A 124 9.80 6.62 -10.77
CA MET A 124 8.43 7.09 -10.99
C MET A 124 7.73 7.45 -9.68
N ILE A 125 7.78 6.60 -8.66
CA ILE A 125 7.10 6.82 -7.38
C ILE A 125 7.94 7.56 -6.34
N ILE A 126 9.20 7.89 -6.66
CA ILE A 126 10.08 8.60 -5.74
C ILE A 126 9.64 10.07 -5.68
N PRO A 127 9.56 10.69 -4.49
CA PRO A 127 9.19 12.11 -4.36
C PRO A 127 10.08 13.03 -5.20
N LYS A 128 9.50 14.11 -5.73
CA LYS A 128 10.24 15.10 -6.55
C LYS A 128 11.40 15.74 -5.78
N ALA A 129 11.29 15.86 -4.46
CA ALA A 129 12.35 16.37 -3.58
C ALA A 129 13.66 15.55 -3.66
N TYR A 130 13.57 14.28 -4.03
CA TYR A 130 14.73 13.37 -4.20
C TYR A 130 15.07 13.13 -5.67
N GLY A 131 14.53 13.92 -6.59
CA GLY A 131 14.76 13.79 -8.03
C GLY A 131 13.91 12.71 -8.72
N GLY A 132 12.87 12.20 -8.04
CA GLY A 132 11.88 11.32 -8.65
C GLY A 132 10.75 12.07 -9.36
N ARG A 133 9.75 11.31 -9.83
CA ARG A 133 8.59 11.88 -10.55
C ARG A 133 7.35 12.06 -9.69
N GLU A 134 7.29 11.40 -8.54
CA GLU A 134 6.14 11.42 -7.61
C GLU A 134 4.83 11.05 -8.28
N PHE A 135 4.88 10.04 -9.15
CA PHE A 135 3.72 9.48 -9.81
C PHE A 135 2.91 8.63 -8.84
N SER A 136 1.60 8.69 -9.04
CA SER A 136 0.60 7.93 -8.32
C SER A 136 0.71 6.43 -8.57
N ALA A 137 0.09 5.64 -7.69
CA ALA A 137 -0.01 4.19 -7.84
C ALA A 137 -0.72 3.78 -9.15
N ILE A 138 -1.69 4.56 -9.63
CA ILE A 138 -2.39 4.30 -10.90
C ILE A 138 -1.47 4.56 -12.10
N ALA A 139 -0.64 5.60 -12.07
CA ALA A 139 0.33 5.84 -13.13
C ALA A 139 1.38 4.73 -13.20
N ASN A 140 1.96 4.34 -12.05
CA ASN A 140 2.93 3.26 -12.01
C ASN A 140 2.35 1.94 -12.57
N SER A 141 1.18 1.51 -12.08
CA SER A 141 0.56 0.28 -12.55
C SER A 141 0.18 0.34 -14.03
N THR A 142 -0.32 1.47 -14.52
CA THR A 142 -0.69 1.65 -15.92
C THR A 142 0.52 1.60 -16.84
N ILE A 143 1.59 2.33 -16.50
CA ILE A 143 2.83 2.38 -17.29
C ILE A 143 3.47 1.00 -17.37
N VAL A 144 3.64 0.32 -16.23
CA VAL A 144 4.23 -1.03 -16.18
C VAL A 144 3.38 -2.02 -16.97
N SER A 145 2.06 -1.99 -16.80
CA SER A 145 1.15 -2.86 -17.55
C SER A 145 1.25 -2.61 -19.05
N ARG A 146 1.27 -1.34 -19.47
CA ARG A 146 1.40 -0.96 -20.88
C ARG A 146 2.69 -1.52 -21.49
N ILE A 147 3.82 -1.39 -20.79
CA ILE A 147 5.12 -1.92 -21.24
C ILE A 147 5.09 -3.44 -21.33
N ALA A 148 4.51 -4.12 -20.34
CA ALA A 148 4.48 -5.59 -20.27
C ALA A 148 3.54 -6.26 -21.28
N THR A 149 2.57 -5.53 -21.84
CA THR A 149 1.59 -6.05 -22.82
C THR A 149 2.00 -5.88 -24.28
N ARG A 150 3.18 -5.32 -24.52
CA ARG A 150 3.79 -5.31 -25.86
C ARG A 150 4.43 -6.66 -26.13
#